data_AF-A0A7X0JG24-F1
#
_entry.id   AF-A0A7X0JG24-F1
#
_cell.length_a   1.000
_cell.length_b   1.000
_cell.length_c   1.000
_cell.angle_alpha   90.00
_cell.angle_beta   90.00
_cell.angle_gamma   90.00
#
_symmetry.space_group_name_H-M   'P 1'
#
loop_
_entity.id
_entity.type
_entity.pdbx_description
1 polymer ?
#
loop_
_entity_poly.entity_id
_entity_poly.type
_entity_poly.pdbx_seq_one_letter_code
_entity_poly.pdbx_strand_id
1 'polypeptide(L)'
;MNSYKPYVPETLSELMDQVVPMMGDAPNFKDDTGYFPRKSIDSEFYALIEEFGKVRDKIGEDRYARALDIAARMKAIFLEAEDENDPKTMQGIYLIHELMDIIDEVRARRVASKLKDDEGRVTGD
;
A
#
# COMPACT_ATOMS: atom_id res chain seq x y z
N MET A 1 -3.80 14.67 -26.88
CA MET A 1 -2.98 14.54 -25.66
C MET A 1 -3.51 13.34 -24.89
N ASN A 2 -2.76 12.24 -24.87
CA ASN A 2 -3.16 11.05 -24.12
C ASN A 2 -2.94 11.36 -22.64
N SER A 3 -4.03 11.44 -21.88
CA SER A 3 -4.00 11.62 -20.43
C SER A 3 -3.38 10.37 -19.81
N TYR A 4 -2.14 10.46 -19.32
CA TYR A 4 -1.57 9.41 -18.48
C TYR A 4 -2.47 9.24 -17.25
N LYS A 5 -3.14 8.10 -17.14
CA LYS A 5 -3.77 7.65 -15.90
C LYS A 5 -2.82 6.63 -15.29
N PRO A 6 -2.28 6.88 -14.08
CA PRO A 6 -1.55 5.86 -13.35
C PRO A 6 -2.40 4.58 -13.29
N TYR A 7 -1.78 3.42 -13.48
CA TYR A 7 -2.45 2.16 -13.17
C TYR A 7 -2.72 2.15 -11.67
N VAL A 8 -3.92 1.73 -11.28
CA VAL A 8 -4.32 1.69 -9.88
C VAL A 8 -4.80 0.27 -9.60
N PRO A 9 -4.09 -0.51 -8.77
CA PRO A 9 -4.47 -1.83 -8.27
C PRO A 9 -5.97 -2.04 -8.05
N GLU A 10 -6.50 -3.16 -8.54
CA GLU A 10 -7.89 -3.60 -8.44
C GLU A 10 -8.03 -4.86 -7.54
N THR A 11 -6.91 -5.48 -7.19
CA THR A 11 -6.85 -6.71 -6.39
C THR A 11 -6.04 -6.54 -5.10
N LEU A 12 -6.26 -7.42 -4.13
CA LEU A 12 -5.50 -7.42 -2.88
C LEU A 12 -4.05 -7.88 -3.11
N SER A 13 -3.82 -8.71 -4.13
CA SER A 13 -2.48 -9.09 -4.58
C SER A 13 -1.73 -7.91 -5.18
N GLU A 14 -2.36 -7.11 -6.05
CA GLU A 14 -1.73 -5.91 -6.62
C GLU A 14 -1.47 -4.83 -5.55
N LEU A 15 -2.36 -4.69 -4.57
CA LEU A 15 -2.12 -3.82 -3.41
C LEU A 15 -0.91 -4.29 -2.60
N MET A 16 -0.74 -5.60 -2.39
CA MET A 16 0.46 -6.15 -1.75
C MET A 16 1.72 -5.85 -2.57
N ASP A 17 1.66 -6.02 -3.89
CA ASP A 17 2.77 -5.73 -4.81
C ASP A 17 3.17 -4.24 -4.79
N GLN A 18 2.24 -3.33 -4.49
CA GLN A 18 2.53 -1.90 -4.30
C GLN A 18 3.10 -1.59 -2.90
N VAL A 19 2.59 -2.24 -1.84
CA VAL A 19 3.00 -1.98 -0.46
C VAL A 19 4.42 -2.50 -0.16
N VAL A 20 4.79 -3.66 -0.70
CA VAL A 20 6.10 -4.29 -0.40
C VAL A 20 7.30 -3.41 -0.80
N PRO A 21 7.35 -2.82 -2.03
CA PRO A 21 8.46 -1.96 -2.44
C PRO A 21 8.63 -0.69 -1.58
N MET A 22 7.56 -0.20 -0.94
CA MET A 22 7.63 1.00 -0.10
C MET A 22 8.66 0.88 1.03
N MET A 23 8.99 -0.33 1.48
CA MET A 23 10.05 -0.55 2.48
C MET A 23 11.45 -0.19 1.93
N GLY A 24 11.71 -0.48 0.66
CA GLY A 24 12.99 -0.16 0.01
C GLY A 24 13.08 1.30 -0.43
N ASP A 25 11.93 1.95 -0.63
CA ASP A 25 11.85 3.36 -1.02
C ASP A 25 11.90 4.33 0.18
N ALA A 26 11.64 3.83 1.38
CA ALA A 26 11.58 4.65 2.60
C ALA A 26 12.97 5.22 2.99
N PRO A 27 13.01 6.42 3.61
CA PRO A 27 11.88 7.32 3.89
C PRO A 27 11.57 8.28 2.73
N ASN A 28 12.39 8.27 1.67
CA ASN A 28 12.47 9.36 0.71
C ASN A 28 11.48 9.24 -0.47
N PHE A 29 11.12 8.02 -0.87
CA PHE A 29 10.23 7.73 -1.98
C PHE A 29 10.63 8.45 -3.27
N LYS A 30 11.93 8.45 -3.57
CA LYS A 30 12.50 9.05 -4.78
C LYS A 30 12.88 7.97 -5.76
N ASP A 31 12.73 8.28 -7.04
CA ASP A 31 13.32 7.46 -8.09
C ASP A 31 14.61 8.10 -8.61
N ASP A 32 15.74 7.57 -8.16
CA ASP A 32 17.06 8.01 -8.59
C ASP A 32 17.47 7.43 -9.96
N THR A 33 16.69 6.49 -10.51
CA THR A 33 16.98 5.86 -11.81
C THR A 33 16.45 6.67 -13.00
N GLY A 34 15.48 7.55 -12.77
CA GLY A 34 14.83 8.38 -13.78
C GLY A 34 13.71 7.70 -14.58
N TYR A 35 13.31 6.48 -14.22
CA TYR A 35 12.16 5.78 -14.80
C TYR A 35 10.81 6.39 -14.38
N PHE A 36 10.73 6.92 -13.17
CA PHE A 36 9.57 7.53 -12.52
C PHE A 36 9.92 8.90 -11.92
N PRO A 37 10.28 9.91 -12.74
CA PRO A 37 10.82 11.19 -12.28
C PRO A 37 9.85 12.07 -11.48
N ARG A 38 8.61 11.62 -11.27
CA ARG A 38 7.59 12.28 -10.44
C ARG A 38 7.29 11.52 -9.14
N LYS A 39 8.00 10.42 -8.88
CA LYS A 39 7.87 9.65 -7.64
C LYS A 39 8.28 10.53 -6.45
N SER A 40 7.39 10.61 -5.47
CA SER A 40 7.56 11.38 -4.25
C SER A 40 6.72 10.77 -3.15
N ILE A 41 7.03 11.10 -1.89
CA ILE A 41 6.21 10.67 -0.76
C ILE A 41 4.74 11.08 -0.91
N ASP A 42 4.44 12.24 -1.50
CA ASP A 42 3.07 12.67 -1.73
C ASP A 42 2.36 11.81 -2.77
N SER A 43 3.03 11.48 -3.88
CA SER A 43 2.43 10.66 -4.93
C SER A 43 2.23 9.20 -4.49
N GLU A 44 3.20 8.63 -3.76
CA GLU A 44 3.11 7.25 -3.27
C GLU A 44 1.98 7.10 -2.25
N PHE A 45 1.87 8.02 -1.28
CA PHE A 45 0.81 7.95 -0.29
C PHE A 45 -0.57 8.30 -0.85
N TYR A 46 -0.64 9.15 -1.89
CA TYR A 46 -1.88 9.35 -2.63
C TYR A 46 -2.33 8.05 -3.31
N ALA A 47 -1.42 7.37 -4.02
CA ALA A 47 -1.72 6.10 -4.68
C ALA A 47 -2.19 5.04 -3.66
N LEU A 48 -1.45 4.88 -2.56
CA LEU A 48 -1.79 3.94 -1.49
C LEU A 48 -3.23 4.14 -0.96
N ILE A 49 -3.63 5.39 -0.70
CA ILE A 49 -4.97 5.71 -0.19
C ILE A 49 -6.05 5.38 -1.23
N GLU A 50 -5.83 5.73 -2.50
CA GLU A 50 -6.77 5.45 -3.59
C GLU A 50 -6.95 3.93 -3.80
N GLU A 51 -5.87 3.16 -3.73
CA GLU A 51 -5.89 1.70 -3.88
C GLU A 51 -6.64 1.01 -2.74
N PHE A 52 -6.38 1.40 -1.49
CA PHE A 52 -7.19 0.93 -0.36
C PHE A 52 -8.67 1.29 -0.52
N GLY A 53 -8.97 2.45 -1.13
CA GLY A 53 -10.33 2.86 -1.47
C GLY A 53 -11.02 1.91 -2.46
N LYS A 54 -10.27 1.37 -3.43
CA LYS A 54 -10.81 0.42 -4.42
C LYS A 54 -11.10 -0.96 -3.88
N VAL A 55 -10.28 -1.46 -2.95
CA VAL A 55 -10.47 -2.79 -2.32
C VAL A 55 -11.27 -2.71 -1.02
N ARG A 56 -11.87 -1.56 -0.72
CA ARG A 56 -12.58 -1.27 0.54
C ARG A 56 -13.70 -2.26 0.82
N ASP A 57 -14.45 -2.65 -0.21
CA ASP A 57 -15.52 -3.66 -0.11
C ASP A 57 -14.98 -5.05 0.25
N LYS A 58 -13.79 -5.40 -0.24
CA LYS A 58 -13.11 -6.68 0.02
C LYS A 58 -12.53 -6.74 1.43
N ILE A 59 -11.91 -5.66 1.91
CA ILE A 59 -11.26 -5.62 3.25
C ILE A 59 -12.24 -5.29 4.38
N GLY A 60 -13.31 -4.57 4.09
CA GLY A 60 -14.31 -4.10 5.06
C GLY A 60 -13.91 -2.80 5.77
N GLU A 61 -14.93 -2.08 6.25
CA GLU A 61 -14.82 -0.71 6.78
C GLU A 61 -13.82 -0.55 7.92
N ASP A 62 -13.83 -1.45 8.91
CA ASP A 62 -12.94 -1.34 10.08
C ASP A 62 -11.46 -1.47 9.67
N ARG A 63 -11.16 -2.40 8.75
CA ARG A 63 -9.79 -2.60 8.23
C ARG A 63 -9.38 -1.46 7.32
N TYR A 64 -10.30 -0.96 6.51
CA TYR A 64 -10.06 0.22 5.68
C TYR A 64 -9.70 1.45 6.53
N ALA A 65 -10.49 1.74 7.57
CA ALA A 65 -10.22 2.84 8.48
C ALA A 65 -8.86 2.69 9.17
N ARG A 66 -8.52 1.48 9.63
CA ARG A 66 -7.19 1.18 10.20
C ARG A 66 -6.07 1.37 9.18
N ALA A 67 -6.24 0.93 7.93
CA ALA A 67 -5.24 1.11 6.89
C ALA A 67 -4.97 2.60 6.60
N LEU A 68 -6.01 3.44 6.57
CA LEU A 68 -5.86 4.89 6.40
C LEU A 68 -5.12 5.54 7.59
N ASP A 69 -5.42 5.14 8.82
CA ASP A 69 -4.69 5.62 10.01
C ASP A 69 -3.20 5.26 9.93
N ILE A 70 -2.90 4.00 9.60
CA ILE A 70 -1.53 3.52 9.46
C ILE A 70 -0.80 4.30 8.35
N ALA A 71 -1.42 4.47 7.18
CA ALA A 71 -0.84 5.22 6.08
C ALA A 71 -0.56 6.70 6.47
N ALA A 72 -1.47 7.35 7.20
CA ALA A 72 -1.26 8.70 7.69
C ALA A 72 -0.06 8.79 8.66
N ARG A 73 0.05 7.83 9.59
CA ARG A 73 1.15 7.75 10.57
C ARG A 73 2.48 7.45 9.91
N MET A 74 2.52 6.52 8.95
CA MET A 74 3.70 6.23 8.13
C MET A 74 4.21 7.49 7.45
N LYS A 75 3.33 8.22 6.75
CA LYS A 75 3.70 9.44 6.04
C LYS A 75 4.32 10.47 6.99
N ALA A 76 3.70 10.69 8.14
CA ALA A 76 4.21 11.63 9.14
C ALA A 76 5.61 11.22 9.64
N ILE A 77 5.81 9.94 9.95
CA ILE A 77 7.11 9.42 10.41
C ILE A 77 8.19 9.58 9.35
N PHE A 78 7.90 9.24 8.08
CA PHE A 78 8.87 9.36 6.99
C PHE A 78 9.22 10.81 6.66
N LEU A 79 8.28 11.74 6.79
CA LEU A 79 8.55 13.18 6.64
C LEU A 79 9.48 13.74 7.74
N GLU A 80 9.53 13.09 8.90
CA GLU A 80 10.40 13.47 10.03
C GLU A 80 11.74 12.72 10.04
N ALA A 81 11.93 11.73 9.17
CA ALA A 81 13.16 10.96 9.08
C ALA A 81 14.21 11.74 8.28
N GLU A 82 15.45 11.82 8.79
CA GLU A 82 16.54 12.50 8.08
C GLU A 82 17.02 11.70 6.86
N ASP A 83 17.18 10.38 7.03
CA ASP A 83 17.64 9.45 6.01
C ASP A 83 17.26 7.99 6.35
N GLU A 84 17.73 7.03 5.55
CA GLU A 84 17.47 5.60 5.76
C GLU A 84 18.02 5.03 7.08
N ASN A 85 18.98 5.70 7.72
CA ASN A 85 19.59 5.29 8.98
C ASN A 85 18.90 5.90 10.21
N ASP A 86 18.02 6.89 10.03
CA ASP A 86 17.21 7.45 11.11
C ASP A 86 16.31 6.34 11.71
N PRO A 87 16.29 6.13 13.05
CA PRO A 87 15.39 5.18 13.70
C PRO A 87 13.91 5.34 13.32
N LYS A 88 13.48 6.55 12.93
CA LYS A 88 12.12 6.81 12.42
C LYS A 88 11.83 6.04 11.14
N THR A 89 12.80 5.88 10.24
CA THR A 89 12.64 5.07 9.02
C THR A 89 12.22 3.65 9.37
N MET A 90 12.88 3.03 10.36
CA MET A 90 12.50 1.69 10.83
C MET A 90 11.11 1.67 11.48
N GLN A 91 10.73 2.71 12.22
CA GLN A 91 9.38 2.81 12.80
C GLN A 91 8.30 2.88 11.71
N GLY A 92 8.54 3.63 10.64
CA GLY A 92 7.64 3.67 9.49
C GLY A 92 7.58 2.32 8.75
N ILE A 93 8.70 1.60 8.64
CA ILE A 93 8.74 0.25 8.06
C ILE A 93 7.91 -0.75 8.89
N TYR A 94 7.92 -0.67 10.22
CA TYR A 94 7.04 -1.51 11.03
C TYR A 94 5.56 -1.28 10.75
N LEU A 95 5.17 -0.04 10.46
CA LEU A 95 3.81 0.28 10.03
C LEU A 95 3.50 -0.26 8.63
N ILE A 96 4.48 -0.34 7.72
CA ILE A 96 4.31 -1.04 6.43
C ILE A 96 3.99 -2.51 6.67
N HIS A 97 4.69 -3.18 7.59
CA HIS A 97 4.37 -4.56 7.96
C HIS A 97 2.95 -4.69 8.53
N GLU A 98 2.49 -3.75 9.35
CA GLU A 98 1.10 -3.75 9.82
C GLU A 98 0.07 -3.63 8.68
N LEU A 99 0.36 -2.87 7.60
CA LEU A 99 -0.49 -2.83 6.41
C LEU A 99 -0.47 -4.17 5.67
N MET A 100 0.70 -4.79 5.51
CA MET A 100 0.83 -6.11 4.88
C MET A 100 0.02 -7.16 5.63
N ASP A 101 0.07 -7.16 6.96
CA ASP A 101 -0.71 -8.07 7.80
C ASP A 101 -2.21 -7.91 7.57
N ILE A 102 -2.72 -6.67 7.46
CA ILE A 102 -4.13 -6.41 7.14
C ILE A 102 -4.51 -7.06 5.81
N ILE A 103 -3.67 -6.89 4.78
CA ILE A 103 -3.92 -7.44 3.45
C ILE A 103 -3.92 -8.97 3.49
N ASP A 104 -2.91 -9.59 4.10
CA ASP A 104 -2.78 -11.04 4.16
C ASP A 104 -3.87 -11.70 5.01
N GLU A 105 -4.27 -11.09 6.13
CA GLU A 105 -5.42 -11.56 6.91
C GLU A 105 -6.70 -11.60 6.08
N VAL A 106 -6.95 -10.55 5.27
CA VAL A 106 -8.15 -10.51 4.40
C VAL A 106 -8.04 -11.58 3.32
N ARG A 107 -6.90 -11.68 2.64
CA ARG A 107 -6.68 -12.70 1.60
C ARG A 107 -6.88 -14.10 2.14
N ALA A 108 -6.29 -14.42 3.30
CA ALA A 108 -6.46 -15.71 3.97
C ALA A 108 -7.93 -15.98 4.33
N ARG A 109 -8.65 -14.98 4.84
CA ARG A 109 -10.08 -15.10 5.16
C ARG A 109 -10.94 -15.38 3.93
N ARG A 110 -10.66 -14.70 2.81
CA ARG A 110 -11.39 -14.88 1.54
C ARG A 110 -11.22 -16.31 1.03
N VAL A 111 -9.99 -16.82 1.02
CA VAL A 111 -9.68 -18.22 0.66
C VAL A 111 -10.42 -19.20 1.59
N ALA A 112 -10.32 -19.01 2.91
CA ALA A 112 -10.98 -19.88 3.89
C ALA A 112 -12.50 -19.89 3.72
N SER A 113 -13.08 -18.76 3.31
CA SER A 113 -14.51 -18.58 3.06
C SER A 113 -14.95 -19.03 1.66
N LYS A 114 -14.01 -19.50 0.82
CA LYS A 114 -14.24 -19.89 -0.59
C LYS A 114 -14.89 -18.78 -1.42
N LEU A 115 -14.59 -17.52 -1.10
CA LEU A 115 -15.01 -16.40 -1.92
C LEU A 115 -14.30 -16.48 -3.27
N LYS A 116 -15.03 -16.14 -4.32
CA LYS A 116 -14.51 -16.15 -5.68
C LYS A 116 -14.03 -14.76 -6.06
N ASP A 117 -12.92 -14.70 -6.78
CA ASP A 117 -12.48 -13.51 -7.49
C ASP A 117 -13.34 -13.26 -8.74
N ASP A 118 -12.97 -12.22 -9.49
CA ASP A 118 -13.68 -11.80 -10.71
C ASP A 118 -13.60 -12.83 -11.85
N GLU A 119 -12.64 -13.77 -11.78
CA GLU A 119 -12.52 -14.91 -12.70
C GLU A 119 -13.26 -16.17 -12.22
N GLY A 120 -13.95 -16.08 -11.07
CA GLY A 120 -14.70 -17.17 -10.48
C GLY A 120 -13.84 -18.22 -9.76
N ARG A 121 -12.56 -17.94 -9.51
CA ARG A 121 -11.61 -18.82 -8.82
C ARG A 121 -11.57 -18.51 -7.33
N VAL A 122 -11.29 -19.51 -6.51
CA VAL A 122 -11.09 -19.30 -5.06
C VAL A 122 -9.65 -18.87 -4.84
N THR A 123 -9.45 -17.56 -4.70
CA THR A 123 -8.16 -16.91 -4.44
C THR A 123 -8.28 -15.96 -3.26
N GLY A 124 -7.18 -15.28 -2.93
CA GLY A 124 -7.19 -14.22 -1.92
C GLY A 124 -7.82 -12.91 -2.42
N ASP A 125 -8.16 -12.81 -3.71
CA ASP A 125 -8.65 -11.58 -4.37
C ASP A 125 -10.17 -11.49 -4.46
#